data_AF-A0AAA9S0G8-F1
#
_entry.id   AF-A0AAA9S0G8-F1
#
_cell.length_a   1.000
_cell.length_b   1.000
_cell.length_c   1.000
_cell.angle_alpha   90.00
_cell.angle_beta   90.00
_cell.angle_gamma   90.00
#
_symmetry.space_group_name_H-M   'P 1'
#
loop_
_entity.id
_entity.type
_entity.pdbx_description
1 polymer ?
#
loop_
_entity_poly.entity_id
_entity_poly.type
_entity_poly.pdbx_seq_one_letter_code
_entity_poly.pdbx_strand_id
1 'polypeptide(L)'
;MTNEEPLPKKVRLSEADFKVMARDELILRWKQYEAYVQALEGKYTDLNSNDVTGLRESEEKQKQQQQESARRENILEMRLATKEQEMQECTTQIQYLKQVQQPSVAQLRSTMVDPAINLLFLKMKNELSAWKFTEWER
;
A
#
# COMPACT_ATOMS: atom_id res chain seq x y z
N MET A 1 -27.15 23.03 -13.94
CA MET A 1 -27.89 23.38 -15.16
C MET A 1 -27.12 24.49 -15.85
N THR A 2 -26.26 24.17 -16.81
CA THR A 2 -25.55 25.18 -17.61
C THR A 2 -26.51 25.64 -18.69
N ASN A 3 -27.09 26.82 -18.47
CA ASN A 3 -27.92 27.51 -19.46
C ASN A 3 -26.96 28.08 -20.51
N GLU A 4 -26.32 27.23 -21.32
CA GLU A 4 -25.50 27.68 -22.44
C GLU A 4 -26.45 28.21 -23.51
N GLU A 5 -26.37 29.51 -23.75
CA GLU A 5 -27.05 30.18 -24.86
C GLU A 5 -26.65 29.49 -26.18
N PRO A 6 -27.61 29.15 -27.05
CA PRO A 6 -27.32 28.34 -28.22
C PRO A 6 -26.32 29.06 -29.13
N LEU A 7 -25.19 28.40 -29.39
CA LEU A 7 -24.12 28.92 -30.24
C LEU A 7 -24.68 29.42 -31.58
N PRO A 8 -24.22 30.58 -32.08
CA PRO A 8 -24.60 31.05 -33.40
C PRO A 8 -24.35 29.95 -34.45
N LYS A 9 -25.24 29.83 -35.43
CA LYS A 9 -25.09 28.80 -36.47
C LYS A 9 -24.04 29.25 -37.49
N LYS A 10 -23.12 28.34 -37.85
CA LYS A 10 -22.15 28.60 -38.93
C LYS A 10 -22.87 28.88 -40.25
N VAL A 11 -22.74 30.10 -40.74
CA VAL A 11 -23.21 30.48 -42.08
C VAL A 11 -22.33 29.80 -43.13
N ARG A 12 -22.95 29.19 -44.15
CA ARG A 12 -22.27 28.67 -45.35
C ARG A 12 -22.85 29.37 -46.57
N LEU A 13 -21.98 29.96 -47.38
CA LEU A 13 -22.33 30.56 -48.66
C LEU A 13 -21.56 29.83 -49.77
N SER A 14 -22.24 29.50 -50.85
CA SER A 14 -21.65 28.96 -52.06
C SER A 14 -21.27 30.09 -53.02
N GLU A 15 -20.39 29.80 -53.98
CA GLU A 15 -19.96 30.79 -54.98
C GLU A 15 -21.11 31.36 -55.83
N ALA A 16 -22.18 30.56 -56.02
CA ALA A 16 -23.39 31.00 -56.71
C ALA A 16 -24.18 32.04 -55.90
N ASP A 17 -24.19 31.92 -54.57
CA ASP A 17 -24.91 32.84 -53.69
C ASP A 17 -24.34 34.27 -53.78
N PHE A 18 -23.01 34.40 -53.89
CA PHE A 18 -22.35 35.70 -54.03
C PHE A 18 -22.73 36.45 -55.32
N LYS A 19 -23.18 35.74 -56.36
CA LYS A 19 -23.58 36.33 -57.64
C LYS A 19 -25.03 36.80 -57.65
N VAL A 20 -25.86 36.28 -56.75
CA VAL A 20 -27.33 36.49 -56.75
C VAL A 20 -27.78 37.32 -55.55
N MET A 21 -27.02 37.31 -54.46
CA MET A 21 -27.39 38.00 -53.22
C MET A 21 -27.22 39.52 -53.29
N ALA A 22 -28.17 40.23 -52.68
CA ALA A 22 -28.07 41.66 -52.48
C ALA A 22 -27.01 42.00 -51.43
N ARG A 23 -26.42 43.20 -51.54
CA ARG A 23 -25.39 43.71 -50.63
C ARG A 23 -25.81 43.62 -49.16
N ASP A 24 -27.06 43.97 -48.85
CA ASP A 24 -27.54 44.00 -47.46
C ASP A 24 -27.69 42.60 -46.86
N GLU A 25 -28.07 41.61 -47.68
CA GLU A 25 -28.12 40.22 -47.24
C GLU A 25 -26.71 39.67 -46.99
N LEU A 26 -25.73 40.04 -47.83
CA LEU A 26 -24.34 39.67 -47.62
C LEU A 26 -23.79 40.25 -46.31
N ILE A 27 -24.11 41.51 -46.01
CA ILE A 27 -23.74 42.16 -44.74
C ILE A 27 -24.36 41.42 -43.55
N LEU A 28 -25.64 41.03 -43.65
CA LEU A 28 -26.30 40.28 -42.59
C LEU A 28 -25.63 38.91 -42.34
N ARG A 29 -25.31 38.18 -43.42
CA ARG A 29 -24.62 36.88 -43.34
C ARG A 29 -23.19 37.01 -42.81
N TRP A 30 -22.48 38.07 -43.18
CA TRP A 30 -21.16 38.38 -42.64
C TRP A 30 -21.22 38.59 -41.13
N LYS A 31 -22.14 39.44 -40.64
CA LYS A 31 -22.32 39.70 -39.20
C LYS A 31 -22.66 38.42 -38.42
N GLN A 32 -23.47 37.53 -38.99
CA GLN A 32 -23.77 36.23 -38.39
C GLN A 32 -22.53 35.32 -38.32
N TYR A 33 -21.68 35.34 -39.35
CA TYR A 33 -20.43 34.60 -39.35
C TYR A 33 -19.43 35.17 -38.34
N GLU A 34 -19.32 36.49 -38.25
CA GLU A 34 -18.48 37.19 -37.28
C GLU A 34 -18.90 36.86 -35.84
N ALA A 35 -20.21 36.89 -35.54
CA ALA A 35 -20.74 36.47 -34.24
C ALA A 35 -20.44 34.99 -33.93
N TYR A 36 -20.50 34.11 -34.94
CA TYR A 36 -20.12 32.71 -34.77
C TYR A 36 -18.63 32.53 -34.45
N VAL A 37 -17.76 33.23 -35.17
CA VAL A 37 -16.30 33.19 -34.92
C VAL A 37 -15.99 33.70 -33.52
N GLN A 38 -16.56 34.84 -33.13
CA GLN A 38 -16.36 35.41 -31.80
C GLN A 38 -16.81 34.45 -30.68
N ALA A 39 -17.95 33.77 -30.86
CA ALA A 39 -18.43 32.78 -29.90
C ALA A 39 -17.50 31.56 -29.80
N LEU A 40 -16.94 31.09 -30.93
CA LEU A 40 -15.96 30.00 -30.94
C LEU A 40 -14.64 30.39 -30.27
N GLU A 41 -14.14 31.59 -30.55
CA GLU A 41 -12.90 32.12 -29.96
C GLU A 41 -13.06 32.26 -28.44
N GLY A 42 -14.19 32.81 -27.97
CA GLY A 42 -14.51 32.89 -26.54
C GLY A 42 -14.54 31.50 -25.89
N LYS A 43 -15.23 30.54 -26.50
CA LYS A 43 -15.28 29.16 -25.98
C LYS A 43 -13.90 28.50 -25.95
N TYR A 44 -13.05 28.75 -26.95
CA TYR A 44 -11.69 28.23 -26.99
C TYR A 44 -10.83 28.83 -25.86
N THR A 45 -10.92 30.14 -25.63
CA THR A 45 -10.18 30.80 -24.54
C THR A 45 -10.62 30.29 -23.16
N ASP A 46 -11.92 30.09 -22.97
CA ASP A 46 -12.47 29.59 -21.71
C ASP A 46 -12.01 28.16 -21.44
N LEU A 47 -12.12 27.28 -22.44
CA LEU A 47 -11.68 25.88 -22.36
C LEU A 47 -10.17 25.79 -22.07
N ASN A 48 -9.36 26.62 -22.72
CA ASN A 48 -7.91 26.57 -22.56
C ASN A 48 -7.45 27.10 -21.19
N SER A 49 -8.06 28.17 -20.68
CA SER A 49 -7.63 28.79 -19.42
C SER A 49 -8.11 28.03 -18.18
N ASN A 50 -9.36 27.56 -18.17
CA ASN A 50 -9.95 26.98 -16.97
C ASN A 50 -9.90 25.45 -16.98
N ASP A 51 -10.36 24.82 -18.06
CA ASP A 51 -10.52 23.37 -18.07
C ASP A 51 -9.18 22.68 -18.33
N VAL A 52 -8.49 23.01 -19.43
CA VAL A 52 -7.26 22.30 -19.81
C VAL A 52 -6.13 22.56 -18.81
N THR A 53 -5.92 23.83 -18.44
CA THR A 53 -4.84 24.19 -17.50
C THR A 53 -5.14 23.68 -16.10
N GLY A 54 -6.36 23.88 -15.60
CA GLY A 54 -6.77 23.39 -14.27
C GLY A 54 -6.73 21.87 -14.15
N LEU A 55 -7.17 21.14 -15.18
CA LEU A 55 -7.09 19.67 -15.19
C LEU A 55 -5.65 19.18 -15.17
N ARG A 56 -4.74 19.81 -15.94
CA ARG A 56 -3.32 19.45 -15.95
C ARG A 56 -2.66 19.70 -14.59
N GLU A 57 -2.95 20.81 -13.94
CA GLU A 57 -2.44 21.10 -12.59
C GLU A 57 -2.99 20.11 -11.55
N SER A 58 -4.28 19.78 -11.64
CA SER A 58 -4.91 18.79 -10.76
C SER A 58 -4.32 17.39 -10.95
N GLU A 59 -4.09 16.98 -12.20
CA GLU A 59 -3.45 15.70 -12.55
C GLU A 59 -2.04 15.62 -11.95
N GLU A 60 -1.22 16.66 -12.14
CA GLU A 60 0.14 16.70 -11.62
C GLU A 60 0.17 16.64 -10.08
N LYS A 61 -0.73 17.38 -9.42
CA LYS A 61 -0.88 17.34 -7.96
C LYS A 61 -1.28 15.96 -7.46
N GLN A 62 -2.22 15.30 -8.14
CA GLN A 62 -2.66 13.95 -7.79
C GLN A 62 -1.53 12.93 -7.97
N LYS A 63 -0.76 13.04 -9.06
CA LYS A 63 0.41 12.20 -9.31
C LYS A 63 1.48 12.34 -8.23
N GLN A 64 1.77 13.57 -7.79
CA GLN A 64 2.69 13.82 -6.68
C GLN A 64 2.19 13.20 -5.37
N GLN A 65 0.91 13.36 -5.06
CA GLN A 65 0.30 12.73 -3.87
C GLN A 65 0.40 11.21 -3.92
N GLN A 66 0.13 10.61 -5.08
CA GLN A 66 0.23 9.16 -5.25
C GLN A 66 1.66 8.66 -5.07
N GLN A 67 2.65 9.37 -5.63
CA GLN A 67 4.06 9.01 -5.47
C GLN A 67 4.51 9.09 -4.00
N GLU A 68 4.10 10.15 -3.30
CA GLU A 68 4.41 10.31 -1.87
C GLU A 68 3.70 9.24 -1.03
N SER A 69 2.45 8.90 -1.35
CA SER A 69 1.71 7.82 -0.70
C SER A 69 2.42 6.48 -0.88
N ALA A 70 2.80 6.14 -2.11
CA ALA A 70 3.53 4.90 -2.41
C ALA A 70 4.88 4.85 -1.69
N ARG A 71 5.59 5.99 -1.60
CA ARG A 71 6.85 6.08 -0.85
C ARG A 71 6.65 5.80 0.64
N ARG A 72 5.59 6.36 1.24
CA ARG A 72 5.25 6.11 2.66
C ARG A 72 4.88 4.66 2.89
N GLU A 73 4.09 4.07 2.00
CA GLU A 73 3.70 2.67 2.03
C GLU A 73 4.92 1.75 2.03
N ASN A 74 5.85 1.93 1.09
CA ASN A 74 7.08 1.14 1.02
C ASN A 74 7.93 1.21 2.31
N ILE A 75 7.97 2.37 2.97
CA ILE A 75 8.68 2.52 4.25
C ILE A 75 7.96 1.73 5.35
N LEU A 76 6.64 1.79 5.38
CA LEU A 76 5.84 1.05 6.35
C LEU A 76 5.98 -0.46 6.14
N GLU A 77 5.97 -0.93 4.89
CA GLU A 77 6.22 -2.34 4.55
C GLU A 77 7.60 -2.81 5.03
N MET A 78 8.66 -2.05 4.76
CA MET A 78 10.01 -2.40 5.23
C MET A 78 10.09 -2.48 6.76
N ARG A 79 9.46 -1.53 7.46
CA ARG A 79 9.39 -1.54 8.93
C ARG A 79 8.58 -2.72 9.45
N LEU A 80 7.48 -3.05 8.79
CA LEU A 80 6.64 -4.19 9.14
C LEU A 80 7.43 -5.49 8.99
N ALA A 81 8.10 -5.70 7.86
CA ALA A 81 8.93 -6.87 7.62
C ALA A 81 10.04 -7.02 8.68
N THR A 82 10.67 -5.90 9.09
CA THR A 82 11.66 -5.91 10.18
C THR A 82 11.03 -6.33 11.50
N LYS A 83 9.85 -5.82 11.83
CA LYS A 83 9.13 -6.20 13.06
C LYS A 83 8.68 -7.67 13.05
N GLU A 84 8.24 -8.18 11.91
CA GLU A 84 7.90 -9.60 11.75
C GLU A 84 9.13 -10.49 11.96
N GLN A 85 10.28 -10.10 11.42
CA GLN A 85 11.54 -10.81 11.64
C GLN A 85 11.93 -10.81 13.13
N GLU A 86 11.92 -9.65 13.79
CA GLU A 86 12.23 -9.53 15.23
C GLU A 86 11.30 -10.44 16.08
N MET A 87 10.02 -10.53 15.73
CA MET A 87 9.06 -11.38 16.42
C MET A 87 9.32 -12.89 16.20
N GLN A 88 9.71 -13.28 14.99
CA GLN A 88 10.11 -14.66 14.68
C GLN A 88 11.40 -15.05 15.43
N GLU A 89 12.38 -14.15 15.50
CA GLU A 89 13.60 -14.35 16.27
C GLU A 89 13.32 -14.50 17.77
N CYS A 90 12.45 -13.65 18.34
CA CYS A 90 12.00 -13.78 19.73
C CYS A 90 11.30 -15.12 20.00
N THR A 91 10.42 -15.54 19.09
CA THR A 91 9.74 -16.85 19.18
C THR A 91 10.75 -18.00 19.18
N THR A 92 11.76 -17.92 18.33
CA THR A 92 12.84 -18.91 18.24
C THR A 92 13.66 -18.96 19.54
N GLN A 93 14.02 -17.81 20.11
CA GLN A 93 14.72 -17.75 21.39
C GLN A 93 13.89 -18.34 22.54
N ILE A 94 12.58 -18.05 22.58
CA ILE A 94 11.66 -18.63 23.58
C ILE A 94 11.61 -20.15 23.44
N GLN A 95 11.50 -20.68 22.21
CA GLN A 95 11.48 -22.12 21.98
C GLN A 95 12.80 -22.77 22.42
N TYR A 96 13.94 -22.16 22.09
CA TYR A 96 15.25 -22.63 22.53
C TYR A 96 15.36 -22.64 24.05
N LEU A 97 15.00 -21.55 24.73
CA LEU A 97 15.03 -21.48 26.19
C LEU A 97 14.10 -22.52 26.83
N LYS A 98 12.89 -22.73 26.29
CA LYS A 98 11.98 -23.77 26.77
C LYS A 98 12.58 -25.17 26.65
N GLN A 99 13.34 -25.45 25.59
CA GLN A 99 14.02 -26.75 25.43
C GLN A 99 15.17 -26.91 26.43
N VAL A 100 16.01 -25.88 26.60
CA VAL A 100 17.15 -25.92 27.53
C VAL A 100 16.70 -25.97 28.99
N GLN A 101 15.60 -25.29 29.31
CA GLN A 101 15.15 -25.10 30.68
C GLN A 101 14.15 -26.16 31.15
N GLN A 102 13.74 -27.12 30.30
CA GLN A 102 12.98 -28.30 30.72
C GLN A 102 13.91 -29.26 31.47
N PRO A 103 13.94 -29.23 32.82
CA PRO A 103 14.78 -30.15 33.56
C PRO A 103 14.11 -31.51 33.47
N SER A 104 14.87 -32.57 33.21
CA SER A 104 14.30 -33.92 33.23
C SER A 104 13.64 -34.16 34.58
N VAL A 105 12.57 -34.97 34.61
CA VAL A 105 11.88 -35.33 35.86
C VAL A 105 12.85 -35.91 36.90
N ALA A 106 13.97 -36.51 36.48
CA ALA A 106 15.05 -36.96 37.35
C ALA A 106 15.84 -35.80 38.00
N GLN A 107 16.17 -34.75 37.24
CA GLN A 107 16.82 -33.54 37.76
C GLN A 107 15.91 -32.77 38.72
N LEU A 108 14.62 -32.65 38.40
CA LEU A 108 13.63 -32.03 39.30
C LEU A 108 13.52 -32.80 40.62
N ARG A 109 13.50 -34.13 40.56
CA ARG A 109 13.54 -34.97 41.77
C ARG A 109 14.82 -34.77 42.57
N SER A 110 15.97 -34.69 41.92
CA SER A 110 17.24 -34.50 42.64
C SER A 110 17.36 -33.12 43.31
N THR A 111 16.70 -32.08 42.77
CA THR A 111 16.64 -30.75 43.41
C THR A 111 15.61 -30.66 44.55
N MET A 112 14.58 -31.51 44.57
CA MET A 112 13.60 -31.56 45.67
C MET A 112 14.05 -32.42 46.85
N VAL A 113 15.01 -33.31 46.63
CA VAL A 113 15.61 -34.12 47.70
C VAL A 113 16.79 -33.34 48.25
N ASP A 114 16.87 -33.21 49.58
CA ASP A 114 18.04 -32.64 50.25
C ASP A 114 19.34 -33.28 49.71
N PRO A 115 20.40 -32.50 49.43
CA PRO A 115 21.60 -33.02 48.80
C PRO A 115 22.26 -34.17 49.57
N ALA A 116 22.24 -34.15 50.90
CA ALA A 116 22.81 -35.21 51.72
C ALA A 116 21.93 -36.47 51.69
N ILE A 117 20.61 -36.30 51.70
CA ILE A 117 19.65 -37.41 51.54
C ILE A 117 19.77 -38.04 50.15
N ASN A 118 19.92 -37.25 49.09
CA ASN A 118 20.08 -37.75 47.72
C ASN A 118 21.37 -38.58 47.56
N LEU A 119 22.47 -38.13 48.18
CA LEU A 119 23.74 -38.85 48.25
C LEU A 119 23.62 -40.22 48.93
N LEU A 120 22.85 -40.29 50.01
CA LEU A 120 22.54 -41.55 50.69
C LEU A 120 21.76 -42.52 49.80
N PHE A 121 20.69 -42.05 49.14
CA PHE A 121 19.93 -42.87 48.19
C PHE A 121 20.78 -43.38 47.03
N LEU A 122 21.69 -42.56 46.49
CA LEU A 122 22.61 -42.96 45.43
C LEU A 122 23.58 -44.04 45.90
N LYS A 123 24.16 -43.89 47.09
CA LYS A 123 25.03 -44.94 47.69
C LYS A 123 24.27 -46.25 47.88
N MET A 124 23.08 -46.19 48.48
CA MET A 124 22.25 -47.39 48.68
C MET A 124 21.90 -48.06 47.35
N LYS A 125 21.57 -47.30 46.31
CA LYS A 125 21.28 -47.85 44.98
C LYS A 125 22.51 -48.53 44.36
N ASN A 126 23.68 -47.91 44.47
CA ASN A 126 24.93 -48.46 43.96
C ASN A 126 25.31 -49.76 44.66
N GLU A 127 25.21 -49.79 46.00
CA GLU A 127 25.44 -51.00 46.78
C GLU A 127 24.47 -52.11 46.34
N LEU A 128 23.16 -51.84 46.30
CA LEU A 128 22.15 -52.81 45.84
C LEU A 128 22.43 -53.33 44.43
N SER A 129 22.87 -52.49 43.50
CA SER A 129 23.25 -52.92 42.16
C SER A 129 24.50 -53.78 42.13
N ALA A 130 25.50 -53.49 42.98
CA ALA A 130 26.71 -54.30 43.10
C ALA A 130 26.40 -55.68 43.69
N TRP A 131 25.51 -55.75 44.69
CA TRP A 131 25.01 -57.02 45.24
C TRP A 131 24.26 -57.83 44.19
N LYS A 132 23.38 -57.19 43.40
CA LYS A 132 22.69 -57.87 42.29
C LYS A 132 23.67 -58.37 41.23
N PHE A 133 24.65 -57.56 40.83
CA PHE A 133 25.62 -57.98 39.81
C PHE A 133 26.46 -59.20 40.26
N THR A 134 26.91 -59.19 41.52
CA THR A 134 27.69 -60.30 42.12
C THR A 134 26.85 -61.54 42.44
N GLU A 135 25.52 -61.45 42.45
CA GLU A 135 24.61 -62.58 42.58
C GLU A 135 24.30 -63.25 41.23
N TRP A 136 24.43 -62.53 40.11
CA TRP A 136 24.29 -63.08 38.75
C TRP A 136 25.59 -63.67 38.18
N GLU A 137 26.76 -63.33 38.75
CA GLU A 137 28.06 -63.92 38.39
C GLU A 137 28.43 -65.19 39.21
N ARG A 138 27.55 -65.64 40.11
CA ARG A 138 27.67 -66.90 40.86
C ARG A 138 26.72 -67.96 40.31
#